data_AF-A0A927Z076-F1
#
_entry.id   AF-A0A927Z076-F1
#
_cell.length_a   1.000
_cell.length_b   1.000
_cell.length_c   1.000
_cell.angle_alpha   90.00
_cell.angle_beta   90.00
_cell.angle_gamma   90.00
#
_symmetry.space_group_name_H-M   'P 1'
#
loop_
_entity.id
_entity.type
_entity.pdbx_description
1 polymer ?
#
loop_
_entity_poly.entity_id
_entity_poly.type
_entity_poly.pdbx_seq_one_letter_code
_entity_poly.pdbx_strand_id
1 'polypeptide(L)'
;MVIEMKERAICYFRLGEQYFETAKLLLETLINNKNSNAGIGNTAEEAQCEMEHNALKSDLYLFIPAVFNCLQSTELFVKGLLLLNGKTFEKKHSVEELLEFLMGFYGVNSELYYSLRTYYDNQIDIIKNFMKTNHLTNSHDLYMSLRYPEITLKSSKYGGDLLVDYMDLMCNGDVGIKQFKLLLSNLYEVKEAILKVYNAGDV
;
A
#
# COMPACT_ATOMS: atom_id res chain seq x y z
N MET A 1 2.03 -11.44 30.54
CA MET A 1 1.43 -11.87 29.25
C MET A 1 0.53 -10.78 28.64
N VAL A 2 -0.53 -10.30 29.31
CA VAL A 2 -1.38 -9.21 28.76
C VAL A 2 -0.64 -7.88 28.62
N ILE A 3 0.18 -7.50 29.62
CA ILE A 3 1.02 -6.28 29.58
C ILE A 3 1.99 -6.31 28.38
N GLU A 4 2.63 -7.46 28.15
CA GLU A 4 3.55 -7.68 27.03
C GLU A 4 2.87 -7.60 25.66
N MET A 5 1.61 -8.07 25.54
CA MET A 5 0.84 -7.96 24.29
C MET A 5 0.46 -6.51 23.98
N LYS A 6 0.07 -5.74 24.99
CA LYS A 6 -0.28 -4.32 24.85
C LYS A 6 0.95 -3.49 24.44
N GLU A 7 2.10 -3.72 25.06
CA GLU A 7 3.37 -3.08 24.67
C GLU A 7 3.77 -3.42 23.23
N ARG A 8 3.63 -4.68 22.83
CA ARG A 8 3.86 -5.09 21.44
C ARG A 8 2.91 -4.41 20.48
N ALA A 9 1.61 -4.32 20.82
CA ALA A 9 0.62 -3.63 19.99
C ALA A 9 1.02 -2.16 19.76
N ILE A 10 1.47 -1.46 20.80
CA ILE A 10 1.98 -0.08 20.71
C ILE A 10 3.17 0.01 19.74
N CYS A 11 4.11 -0.94 19.77
CA CYS A 11 5.22 -0.97 18.81
C CYS A 11 4.73 -1.14 17.36
N TYR A 12 3.74 -2.01 17.13
CA TYR A 12 3.11 -2.16 15.81
C TYR A 12 2.43 -0.86 15.35
N PHE A 13 1.67 -0.19 16.22
CA PHE A 13 1.04 1.09 15.89
C PHE A 13 2.07 2.19 15.57
N ARG A 14 3.12 2.32 16.39
CA ARG A 14 4.18 3.32 16.15
C ARG A 14 4.87 3.10 14.81
N LEU A 15 5.22 1.86 14.48
CA LEU A 15 5.85 1.55 13.22
C LEU A 15 4.87 1.71 12.05
N GLY A 16 3.62 1.29 12.22
CA GLY A 16 2.55 1.51 11.23
C GLY A 16 2.34 2.99 10.92
N GLU A 17 2.39 3.85 11.94
CA GLU A 17 2.29 5.30 11.79
C GLU A 17 3.46 5.89 10.99
N GLN A 18 4.69 5.41 11.22
CA GLN A 18 5.84 5.84 10.43
C GLN A 18 5.68 5.50 8.95
N TYR A 19 5.21 4.28 8.64
CA TYR A 19 4.92 3.88 7.27
C TYR A 19 3.76 4.68 6.66
N PHE A 20 2.71 4.95 7.44
CA PHE A 20 1.58 5.78 7.00
C PHE A 20 2.04 7.19 6.63
N GLU A 21 2.76 7.89 7.52
CA GLU A 21 3.21 9.26 7.25
C GLU A 21 4.20 9.30 6.08
N THR A 22 5.03 8.26 5.91
CA THR A 22 5.90 8.13 4.74
C THR A 22 5.09 7.97 3.45
N ALA A 23 4.10 7.07 3.44
CA ALA A 23 3.24 6.86 2.27
C ALA A 23 2.50 8.14 1.89
N LYS A 24 1.93 8.84 2.88
CA LYS A 24 1.26 10.12 2.73
C LYS A 24 2.18 11.16 2.09
N LEU A 25 3.37 11.38 2.64
CA LEU A 25 4.31 12.36 2.10
C LEU A 25 4.65 12.08 0.63
N LEU A 26 4.90 10.81 0.29
CA LEU A 26 5.20 10.41 -1.09
C LEU A 26 4.00 10.64 -2.02
N LEU A 27 2.78 10.29 -1.61
CA LEU A 27 1.57 10.51 -2.39
C LEU A 27 1.26 12.00 -2.55
N GLU A 28 1.43 12.81 -1.50
CA GLU A 28 1.25 14.26 -1.56
C GLU A 28 2.26 14.90 -2.51
N THR A 29 3.53 14.48 -2.46
CA THR A 29 4.55 14.91 -3.43
C THR A 29 4.15 14.55 -4.85
N LEU A 30 3.73 13.29 -5.10
CA LEU A 30 3.26 12.83 -6.40
C LEU A 30 2.09 13.67 -6.95
N ILE A 31 1.12 13.94 -6.08
CA ILE A 31 -0.07 14.73 -6.42
C ILE A 31 0.30 16.18 -6.74
N ASN A 32 1.20 16.78 -5.97
CA ASN A 32 1.58 18.19 -6.11
C ASN A 32 2.44 18.43 -7.36
N ASN A 33 3.34 17.51 -7.66
CA ASN A 33 4.23 17.58 -8.82
C ASN A 33 3.54 17.15 -10.12
N LYS A 34 2.35 16.55 -10.03
CA LYS A 34 1.55 16.06 -11.16
C LYS A 34 2.22 14.96 -12.00
N ASN A 35 3.34 14.40 -11.53
CA ASN A 35 4.08 13.35 -12.23
C ASN A 35 4.31 13.67 -13.72
N SER A 36 4.69 14.93 -14.04
CA SER A 36 4.89 15.34 -15.44
C SER A 36 6.29 14.95 -15.92
N ASN A 37 6.39 13.81 -16.60
CA ASN A 37 7.62 13.37 -17.25
C ASN A 37 7.79 13.93 -18.68
N ALA A 38 7.00 14.93 -19.09
CA ALA A 38 7.14 15.50 -20.42
C ALA A 38 8.39 16.40 -20.50
N GLY A 39 9.23 16.20 -21.51
CA GLY A 39 10.24 17.18 -21.92
C GLY A 39 9.70 18.05 -23.06
N ILE A 40 10.06 19.34 -23.07
CA ILE A 40 9.58 20.34 -24.03
C ILE A 40 10.80 20.97 -24.71
N GLY A 41 11.26 20.35 -25.80
CA GLY A 41 12.36 20.86 -26.62
C GLY A 41 11.89 21.49 -27.92
N ASN A 42 12.74 22.33 -28.53
CA ASN A 42 12.53 22.77 -29.92
C ASN A 42 12.90 21.65 -30.91
N THR A 43 13.63 20.63 -30.44
CA THR A 43 13.98 19.41 -31.18
C THR A 43 13.58 18.16 -30.39
N ALA A 44 13.53 17.01 -31.07
CA ALA A 44 13.25 15.73 -30.42
C ALA A 44 14.35 15.32 -29.43
N GLU A 45 15.63 15.55 -29.77
CA GLU A 45 16.74 15.32 -28.83
C GLU A 45 16.66 16.23 -27.60
N GLU A 46 16.31 17.51 -27.76
CA GLU A 46 16.12 18.42 -26.61
C GLU A 46 14.96 17.98 -25.72
N ALA A 47 13.83 17.60 -26.31
CA ALA A 47 12.67 17.10 -25.57
C ALA A 47 12.99 15.79 -24.85
N GLN A 48 13.79 14.91 -25.46
CA GLN A 48 14.23 13.67 -24.83
C GLN A 48 15.22 13.90 -23.68
N CYS A 49 16.23 14.77 -23.84
CA CYS A 49 17.14 15.14 -22.76
C CYS A 49 16.40 15.80 -21.59
N GLU A 50 15.41 16.64 -21.88
CA GLU A 50 14.59 17.26 -20.83
C GLU A 50 13.65 16.24 -20.17
N MET A 51 13.10 15.28 -20.92
CA MET A 51 12.34 14.17 -20.37
C MET A 51 13.20 13.29 -19.45
N GLU A 52 14.43 12.97 -19.84
CA GLU A 52 15.39 12.20 -19.04
C GLU A 52 15.84 12.98 -17.80
N HIS A 53 16.08 14.28 -17.91
CA HIS A 53 16.39 15.16 -16.77
C HIS A 53 15.19 15.35 -15.83
N ASN A 54 13.99 15.50 -16.39
CA ASN A 54 12.75 15.54 -15.61
C ASN A 54 12.54 14.22 -14.91
N ALA A 55 12.77 13.08 -15.56
CA ALA A 55 12.73 11.75 -14.94
C ALA A 55 13.73 11.58 -13.79
N LEU A 56 14.95 12.14 -13.91
CA LEU A 56 15.95 12.15 -12.82
C LEU A 56 15.54 13.03 -11.62
N LYS A 57 14.71 14.06 -11.87
CA LYS A 57 14.10 14.91 -10.84
C LYS A 57 12.66 14.50 -10.51
N SER A 58 12.18 13.43 -11.14
CA SER A 58 10.77 13.07 -11.16
C SER A 58 10.46 12.25 -9.92
N ASP A 59 9.28 12.55 -9.39
CA ASP A 59 8.54 11.73 -8.46
C ASP A 59 8.15 10.36 -9.04
N LEU A 60 8.50 10.05 -10.29
CA LEU A 60 8.34 8.76 -10.99
C LEU A 60 8.65 7.55 -10.11
N TYR A 61 9.73 7.62 -9.33
CA TYR A 61 10.19 6.52 -8.48
C TYR A 61 9.52 6.48 -7.10
N LEU A 62 8.66 7.44 -6.76
CA LEU A 62 8.02 7.54 -5.45
C LEU A 62 6.77 6.67 -5.34
N PHE A 63 6.13 6.31 -6.46
CA PHE A 63 4.85 5.62 -6.39
C PHE A 63 4.97 4.17 -5.88
N ILE A 64 5.99 3.42 -6.32
CA ILE A 64 6.26 2.07 -5.81
C ILE A 64 6.50 2.09 -4.28
N PRO A 65 7.43 2.91 -3.74
CA PRO A 65 7.59 3.08 -2.30
C PRO A 65 6.30 3.54 -1.60
N ALA A 66 5.51 4.43 -2.20
CA ALA A 66 4.25 4.90 -1.62
C ALA A 66 3.25 3.74 -1.42
N VAL A 67 3.05 2.91 -2.45
CA VAL A 67 2.16 1.73 -2.37
C VAL A 67 2.70 0.70 -1.38
N PHE A 68 4.00 0.46 -1.38
CA PHE A 68 4.62 -0.45 -0.40
C PHE A 68 4.35 0.01 1.04
N ASN A 69 4.58 1.29 1.33
CA ASN A 69 4.37 1.87 2.66
C ASN A 69 2.90 1.87 3.07
N CYS A 70 1.98 2.10 2.12
CA CYS A 70 0.54 1.97 2.28
C CYS A 70 0.10 0.56 2.75
N LEU A 71 0.60 -0.48 2.07
CA LEU A 71 0.31 -1.88 2.43
C LEU A 71 0.91 -2.23 3.79
N GLN A 72 2.16 -1.80 4.02
CA GLN A 72 2.90 -2.07 5.24
C GLN A 72 2.28 -1.40 6.47
N SER A 73 1.87 -0.13 6.37
CA SER A 73 1.21 0.58 7.47
C SER A 73 -0.08 -0.12 7.88
N THR A 74 -0.88 -0.51 6.89
CA THR A 74 -2.18 -1.17 7.11
C THR A 74 -1.99 -2.54 7.76
N GLU A 75 -1.03 -3.34 7.28
CA GLU A 75 -0.71 -4.64 7.89
C GLU A 75 -0.30 -4.48 9.36
N LEU A 76 0.56 -3.50 9.67
CA LEU A 76 1.05 -3.27 11.02
C LEU A 76 -0.07 -2.80 11.96
N PHE A 77 -0.95 -1.92 11.50
CA PHE A 77 -2.11 -1.50 12.29
C PHE A 77 -3.06 -2.66 12.59
N VAL A 78 -3.36 -3.49 11.59
CA VAL A 78 -4.18 -4.70 11.77
C VAL A 78 -3.54 -5.63 12.80
N LYS A 79 -2.22 -5.86 12.71
CA LYS A 79 -1.46 -6.67 13.69
C LYS A 79 -1.51 -6.07 15.10
N GLY A 80 -1.41 -4.75 15.22
CA GLY A 80 -1.59 -4.04 16.49
C GLY A 80 -2.97 -4.28 17.11
N LEU A 81 -4.03 -4.15 16.31
CA LEU A 81 -5.41 -4.40 16.74
C LEU A 81 -5.64 -5.85 17.17
N LEU A 82 -5.09 -6.82 16.46
CA LEU A 82 -5.18 -8.22 16.83
C LEU A 82 -4.51 -8.49 18.19
N LEU A 83 -3.33 -7.91 18.44
CA LEU A 83 -2.64 -8.03 19.72
C LEU A 83 -3.44 -7.39 20.87
N LEU A 84 -4.09 -6.25 20.65
CA LEU A 84 -4.99 -5.64 21.64
C LEU A 84 -6.16 -6.56 22.01
N ASN A 85 -6.61 -7.38 21.07
CA ASN A 85 -7.67 -8.38 21.29
C ASN A 85 -7.11 -9.74 21.78
N GLY A 86 -5.85 -9.78 22.24
CA GLY A 86 -5.22 -10.99 22.77
C GLY A 86 -4.93 -12.07 21.71
N LYS A 87 -5.04 -11.76 20.42
CA LYS A 87 -4.75 -12.68 19.33
C LYS A 87 -3.26 -12.68 19.00
N THR A 88 -2.65 -13.86 19.05
CA THR A 88 -1.33 -14.10 18.47
C THR A 88 -1.47 -14.55 17.01
N PHE A 89 -0.44 -14.27 16.22
CA PHE A 89 -0.33 -14.66 14.82
C PHE A 89 1.10 -15.10 14.52
N GLU A 90 1.26 -15.99 13.54
CA GLU A 90 2.57 -16.32 13.00
C GLU A 90 3.14 -15.14 12.22
N LYS A 91 4.47 -15.12 11.99
CA LYS A 91 5.15 -14.07 11.20
C LYS A 91 4.81 -14.09 9.69
N LYS A 92 3.69 -14.70 9.29
CA LYS A 92 3.22 -14.73 7.91
C LYS A 92 2.42 -13.46 7.59
N HIS A 93 2.32 -13.16 6.30
CA HIS A 93 1.84 -11.89 5.75
C HIS A 93 0.50 -12.02 5.00
N SER A 94 -0.33 -13.03 5.27
CA SER A 94 -1.65 -13.07 4.60
C SER A 94 -2.54 -12.02 5.24
N VAL A 95 -2.73 -10.90 4.55
CA VAL A 95 -3.66 -9.85 4.95
C VAL A 95 -5.06 -10.40 5.07
N GLU A 96 -5.48 -11.29 4.17
CA GLU A 96 -6.79 -11.92 4.17
C GLU A 96 -7.06 -12.67 5.49
N GLU A 97 -6.11 -13.49 5.95
CA GLU A 97 -6.22 -14.17 7.25
C GLU A 97 -6.31 -13.15 8.41
N LEU A 98 -5.54 -12.06 8.36
CA LEU A 98 -5.57 -11.04 9.40
C LEU A 98 -6.93 -10.30 9.44
N LEU A 99 -7.53 -10.02 8.28
CA LEU A 99 -8.85 -9.41 8.16
C LEU A 99 -9.96 -10.35 8.65
N GLU A 100 -9.86 -11.65 8.39
CA GLU A 100 -10.79 -12.65 8.93
C GLU A 100 -10.76 -12.70 10.46
N PHE A 101 -9.57 -12.61 11.07
CA PHE A 101 -9.48 -12.50 12.53
C PHE A 101 -10.12 -11.21 13.06
N LEU A 102 -9.88 -10.07 12.40
CA LEU A 102 -10.52 -8.80 12.80
C LEU A 102 -12.04 -8.86 12.69
N MET A 103 -12.58 -9.48 11.63
CA MET A 103 -14.02 -9.70 11.47
C MET A 103 -14.59 -10.47 12.67
N GLY A 104 -13.86 -11.45 13.20
CA GLY A 104 -14.28 -12.21 14.38
C GLY A 104 -14.35 -11.39 15.66
N PHE A 105 -13.51 -10.36 15.82
CA PHE A 105 -13.49 -9.51 17.02
C PHE A 105 -14.48 -8.34 16.95
N TYR A 106 -14.53 -7.66 15.81
CA TYR A 106 -15.31 -6.42 15.67
C TYR A 106 -16.64 -6.62 14.93
N GLY A 107 -16.80 -7.73 14.21
CA GLY A 107 -17.98 -8.02 13.41
C GLY A 107 -17.91 -7.45 11.98
N VAL A 108 -18.61 -8.13 11.06
CA VAL A 108 -18.66 -7.79 9.63
C VAL A 108 -19.25 -6.41 9.33
N ASN A 109 -20.12 -5.92 10.22
CA ASN A 109 -20.76 -4.60 10.09
C ASN A 109 -19.99 -3.48 10.80
N SER A 110 -18.81 -3.76 11.37
CA SER A 110 -18.01 -2.71 12.00
C SER A 110 -17.39 -1.77 10.96
N GLU A 111 -17.38 -0.48 11.27
CA GLU A 111 -16.72 0.54 10.45
C GLU A 111 -15.25 0.17 10.19
N LEU A 112 -14.53 -0.28 11.22
CA LEU A 112 -13.13 -0.73 11.12
C LEU A 112 -12.94 -1.83 10.08
N TYR A 113 -13.71 -2.92 10.19
CA TYR A 113 -13.59 -4.04 9.26
C TYR A 113 -13.96 -3.60 7.83
N TYR A 114 -15.04 -2.83 7.69
CA TYR A 114 -15.50 -2.36 6.39
C TYR A 114 -14.48 -1.46 5.70
N SER A 115 -13.88 -0.50 6.41
CA SER A 115 -12.87 0.40 5.85
C SER A 115 -11.62 -0.37 5.42
N LEU A 116 -11.12 -1.28 6.25
CA LEU A 116 -9.97 -2.12 5.92
C LEU A 116 -10.25 -3.04 4.73
N ARG A 117 -11.40 -3.72 4.72
CA ARG A 117 -11.78 -4.62 3.64
C ARG A 117 -11.95 -3.88 2.33
N THR A 118 -12.64 -2.73 2.36
CA THR A 118 -12.84 -1.86 1.19
C THR A 118 -11.51 -1.38 0.63
N TYR A 119 -10.58 -0.97 1.50
CA TYR A 119 -9.25 -0.55 1.09
C TYR A 119 -8.50 -1.66 0.33
N TYR A 120 -8.49 -2.89 0.85
CA TYR A 120 -7.80 -4.01 0.20
C TYR A 120 -8.49 -4.51 -1.07
N ASP A 121 -9.82 -4.61 -1.08
CA ASP A 121 -10.57 -5.10 -2.25
C ASP A 121 -10.61 -4.06 -3.39
N ASN A 122 -10.65 -2.77 -3.05
CA ASN A 122 -10.80 -1.67 -4.01
C ASN A 122 -9.51 -0.88 -4.20
N GLN A 123 -8.42 -1.58 -4.50
CA GLN A 123 -7.21 -0.94 -5.01
C GLN A 123 -7.53 -0.08 -6.24
N ILE A 124 -6.74 0.97 -6.45
CA ILE A 124 -6.89 1.86 -7.61
C ILE A 124 -6.55 1.12 -8.91
N ASP A 125 -7.09 1.58 -10.03
CA ASP A 125 -6.98 0.91 -11.33
C ASP A 125 -5.53 0.71 -11.78
N ILE A 126 -4.62 1.63 -11.47
CA ILE A 126 -3.18 1.48 -11.74
C ILE A 126 -2.61 0.23 -11.08
N ILE A 127 -2.96 -0.01 -9.80
CA ILE A 127 -2.51 -1.20 -9.06
C ILE A 127 -3.16 -2.45 -9.65
N LYS A 128 -4.46 -2.39 -9.97
CA LYS A 128 -5.19 -3.51 -10.61
C LYS A 128 -4.59 -3.89 -11.97
N ASN A 129 -4.22 -2.90 -12.78
CA ASN A 129 -3.57 -3.11 -14.06
C ASN A 129 -2.19 -3.74 -13.89
N PHE A 130 -1.37 -3.19 -12.98
CA PHE A 130 -0.08 -3.77 -12.63
C PHE A 130 -0.18 -5.23 -12.17
N MET A 131 -1.15 -5.55 -11.30
CA MET A 131 -1.41 -6.93 -10.87
C MET A 131 -1.81 -7.82 -12.04
N LYS A 132 -2.66 -7.33 -12.94
CA LYS A 132 -3.09 -8.07 -14.13
C LYS A 132 -1.93 -8.35 -15.09
N THR A 133 -1.11 -7.34 -15.37
CA THR A 133 0.08 -7.42 -16.24
C THR A 133 1.08 -8.44 -15.70
N ASN A 134 1.28 -8.46 -14.39
CA ASN A 134 2.22 -9.36 -13.71
C ASN A 134 1.59 -10.66 -13.20
N HIS A 135 0.34 -10.96 -13.59
CA HIS A 135 -0.39 -12.17 -13.16
C HIS A 135 -0.45 -12.37 -11.64
N LEU A 136 -0.45 -11.28 -10.87
CA LEU A 136 -0.57 -11.28 -9.42
C LEU A 136 -2.02 -11.53 -9.03
N THR A 137 -2.25 -12.47 -8.13
CA THR A 137 -3.60 -12.95 -7.82
C THR A 137 -4.14 -12.45 -6.49
N ASN A 138 -3.27 -11.98 -5.61
CA ASN A 138 -3.61 -11.64 -4.24
C ASN A 138 -2.70 -10.53 -3.68
N SER A 139 -3.04 -10.04 -2.50
CA SER A 139 -2.31 -8.96 -1.82
C SER A 139 -0.86 -9.35 -1.45
N HIS A 140 -0.60 -10.62 -1.17
CA HIS A 140 0.74 -11.13 -0.87
C HIS A 140 1.65 -11.09 -2.10
N ASP A 141 1.15 -11.51 -3.27
CA ASP A 141 1.88 -11.42 -4.54
C ASP A 141 2.23 -9.96 -4.86
N LEU A 142 1.27 -9.04 -4.68
CA LEU A 142 1.49 -7.59 -4.82
C LEU A 142 2.57 -7.08 -3.86
N TYR A 143 2.49 -7.45 -2.57
CA TYR A 143 3.48 -7.02 -1.59
C TYR A 143 4.89 -7.52 -1.96
N MET A 144 5.01 -8.78 -2.38
CA MET A 144 6.29 -9.37 -2.79
C MET A 144 6.83 -8.71 -4.05
N SER A 145 5.98 -8.42 -5.04
CA SER A 145 6.38 -7.77 -6.29
C SER A 145 6.89 -6.35 -6.07
N LEU A 146 6.48 -5.67 -5.00
CA LEU A 146 7.00 -4.33 -4.66
C LEU A 146 8.36 -4.39 -3.95
N ARG A 147 8.74 -5.56 -3.39
CA ARG A 147 10.01 -5.76 -2.68
C ARG A 147 11.12 -6.31 -3.56
N TYR A 148 10.76 -7.14 -4.53
CA TYR A 148 11.69 -7.87 -5.35
C TYR A 148 11.31 -7.76 -6.83
N PRO A 149 12.31 -7.57 -7.71
CA PRO A 149 12.07 -7.60 -9.16
C PRO A 149 11.78 -9.01 -9.66
N GLU A 150 12.13 -10.03 -8.90
CA GLU A 150 11.89 -11.45 -9.20
C GLU A 150 11.04 -12.06 -8.09
N ILE A 151 9.90 -12.65 -8.46
CA ILE A 151 9.00 -13.30 -7.51
C ILE A 151 8.62 -14.70 -7.97
N THR A 152 8.49 -15.61 -7.01
CA THR A 152 7.94 -16.94 -7.25
C THR A 152 6.44 -16.90 -6.96
N LEU A 153 5.61 -17.01 -8.00
CA LEU A 153 4.15 -17.07 -7.83
C LEU A 153 3.74 -18.42 -7.25
N LYS A 154 2.99 -18.41 -6.14
CA LYS A 154 2.46 -19.64 -5.53
C LYS A 154 1.31 -20.25 -6.32
N SER A 155 0.59 -19.45 -7.12
CA SER A 155 -0.54 -19.94 -7.91
C SER A 155 -0.06 -20.47 -9.27
N SER A 156 -0.30 -21.75 -9.47
CA SER A 156 0.24 -22.55 -10.56
C SER A 156 -0.55 -22.38 -11.86
N LYS A 157 0.03 -21.61 -12.79
CA LYS A 157 -0.10 -21.85 -14.24
C LYS A 157 1.20 -21.61 -15.00
N TYR A 158 2.10 -20.81 -14.42
CA TYR A 158 3.38 -20.37 -15.00
C TYR A 158 4.59 -20.70 -14.10
N GLY A 159 4.55 -21.84 -13.39
CA GLY A 159 5.54 -22.18 -12.35
C GLY A 159 6.99 -21.83 -12.72
N GLY A 160 7.59 -20.92 -11.94
CA GLY A 160 8.90 -20.33 -12.20
C GLY A 160 9.02 -18.96 -11.52
N ASP A 161 10.23 -18.40 -11.55
CA ASP A 161 10.47 -17.02 -11.14
C ASP A 161 9.98 -16.07 -12.24
N LEU A 162 9.20 -15.07 -11.85
CA LEU A 162 8.67 -14.03 -12.72
C LEU A 162 9.46 -12.74 -12.51
N LEU A 163 9.97 -12.17 -13.60
CA LEU A 163 10.47 -10.79 -13.61
C LEU A 163 9.27 -9.83 -13.68
N VAL A 164 9.19 -8.94 -12.69
CA VAL A 164 8.09 -7.99 -12.54
C VAL A 164 8.26 -6.79 -13.47
N ASP A 165 7.24 -6.48 -14.25
CA ASP A 165 7.15 -5.27 -15.08
C ASP A 165 6.48 -4.14 -14.29
N TYR A 166 7.22 -3.06 -14.07
CA TYR A 166 6.77 -1.88 -13.31
C TYR A 166 6.26 -0.73 -14.19
N MET A 167 6.19 -0.90 -15.51
CA MET A 167 5.81 0.19 -16.44
C MET A 167 4.44 0.79 -16.11
N ASP A 168 3.48 -0.04 -15.70
CA ASP A 168 2.15 0.38 -15.27
C ASP A 168 2.17 1.34 -14.06
N LEU A 169 3.19 1.24 -13.20
CA LEU A 169 3.32 2.07 -12.00
C LEU A 169 4.07 3.38 -12.28
N MET A 170 4.72 3.52 -13.44
CA MET A 170 5.59 4.65 -13.75
C MET A 170 4.83 5.79 -14.48
N CYS A 171 3.98 5.48 -15.46
CA CYS A 171 3.39 6.52 -16.33
C CYS A 171 1.90 6.72 -16.08
N ASN A 172 1.54 7.80 -15.39
CA ASN A 172 0.22 7.91 -14.78
C ASN A 172 -0.61 9.13 -15.20
N GLY A 173 0.03 10.24 -15.60
CA GLY A 173 -0.64 11.46 -16.09
C GLY A 173 -1.78 11.96 -15.18
N ASP A 174 -2.69 12.76 -15.72
CA ASP A 174 -3.82 13.32 -14.95
C ASP A 174 -4.77 12.25 -14.38
N VAL A 175 -4.91 11.11 -15.07
CA VAL A 175 -5.74 9.99 -14.62
C VAL A 175 -5.16 9.38 -13.35
N GLY A 176 -3.85 9.22 -13.28
CA GLY A 176 -3.20 8.68 -12.08
C GLY A 176 -3.17 9.64 -10.91
N ILE A 177 -3.10 10.96 -11.13
CA ILE A 177 -3.25 11.93 -10.04
C ILE A 177 -4.60 11.79 -9.33
N LYS A 178 -5.69 11.56 -10.08
CA LYS A 178 -7.00 11.28 -9.47
C LYS A 178 -7.00 10.00 -8.64
N GLN A 179 -6.32 8.97 -9.13
CA GLN A 179 -6.19 7.70 -8.42
C GLN A 179 -5.30 7.81 -7.18
N PHE A 180 -4.21 8.57 -7.23
CA PHE A 180 -3.36 8.80 -6.06
C PHE A 180 -4.12 9.53 -4.94
N LYS A 181 -4.96 10.51 -5.30
CA LYS A 181 -5.87 11.17 -4.35
C LYS A 181 -6.86 10.20 -3.73
N LEU A 182 -7.43 9.30 -4.54
CA LEU A 182 -8.34 8.27 -4.04
C LEU A 182 -7.62 7.30 -3.09
N LEU A 183 -6.43 6.83 -3.45
CA LEU A 183 -5.61 5.96 -2.60
C LEU A 183 -5.29 6.63 -1.26
N LEU A 184 -4.89 7.90 -1.29
CA LEU A 184 -4.60 8.68 -0.09
C LEU A 184 -5.85 8.86 0.77
N SER A 185 -7.00 9.18 0.17
CA SER A 185 -8.29 9.30 0.88
C SER A 185 -8.66 8.00 1.59
N ASN A 186 -8.59 6.87 0.88
CA ASN A 186 -8.91 5.55 1.45
C ASN A 186 -7.95 5.20 2.60
N LEU A 187 -6.67 5.57 2.49
CA LEU A 187 -5.69 5.35 3.56
C LEU A 187 -6.03 6.17 4.82
N TYR A 188 -6.48 7.42 4.66
CA TYR A 188 -6.96 8.24 5.77
C TYR A 188 -8.22 7.63 6.43
N GLU A 189 -9.18 7.15 5.65
CA GLU A 189 -10.39 6.50 6.18
C GLU A 189 -10.04 5.27 7.04
N VAL A 190 -9.07 4.47 6.59
CA VAL A 190 -8.53 3.34 7.36
C VAL A 190 -7.92 3.83 8.67
N LYS A 191 -7.05 4.85 8.63
CA LYS A 191 -6.41 5.42 9.83
C LYS A 191 -7.43 5.93 10.84
N GLU A 192 -8.43 6.69 10.40
CA GLU A 192 -9.47 7.22 11.27
C GLU A 192 -10.27 6.10 11.95
N ALA A 193 -10.64 5.06 11.21
CA ALA A 193 -11.34 3.90 11.77
C ALA A 193 -10.49 3.17 12.83
N ILE A 194 -9.18 3.07 12.61
CA ILE A 194 -8.23 2.47 13.57
C ILE A 194 -8.10 3.34 14.82
N LEU A 195 -7.95 4.66 14.67
CA LEU A 195 -7.81 5.59 15.80
C LEU A 195 -9.06 5.60 16.68
N LYS A 196 -10.26 5.52 16.11
CA LYS A 196 -11.50 5.39 16.89
C LYS A 196 -11.46 4.17 17.80
N VAL A 197 -11.02 3.03 17.30
CA VAL A 197 -10.93 1.79 18.09
C VAL A 197 -9.81 1.88 19.14
N TYR A 198 -8.65 2.40 18.75
CA TYR A 198 -7.52 2.58 19.66
C TYR A 198 -7.87 3.51 20.84
N ASN A 199 -8.58 4.61 20.56
CA ASN A 199 -8.99 5.58 21.58
C ASN A 199 -10.22 5.14 22.39
N ALA A 200 -11.14 4.36 21.81
CA ALA A 200 -12.31 3.84 22.53
C ALA A 200 -12.00 2.67 23.47
N GLY A 201 -10.86 1.99 23.25
CA GLY A 201 -10.45 0.81 24.02
C GLY A 201 -9.74 1.10 25.35
N ASP A 202 -9.57 2.37 25.75
CA ASP A 202 -8.72 2.81 26.88
C ASP A 202 -7.47 1.92 27.06
N VAL A 203 -6.60 2.03 26.05
CA VAL A 203 -5.17 1.70 26.19
C VAL A 203 -4.47 2.83 26.93
#